data_AF-A0A355UTF7-F1
#
_entry.id   AF-A0A355UTF7-F1
#
_cell.length_a   1.000
_cell.length_b   1.000
_cell.length_c   1.000
_cell.angle_alpha   90.00
_cell.angle_beta   90.00
_cell.angle_gamma   90.00
#
_symmetry.space_group_name_H-M   'P 1'
#
loop_
_entity.id
_entity.type
_entity.pdbx_description
1 polymer ?
#
loop_
_entity_poly.entity_id
_entity_poly.type
_entity_poly.pdbx_seq_one_letter_code
_entity_poly.pdbx_strand_id
1 'polypeptide(L)'
;MDKNFSTPYYQPGIDQDVAYLFSAPGQEEEKAGRPAAGKTGMHLTILITILRYRGLTFLPFREQATVDNAYPNVLYEKMSGRTEGSDQEILAPENLRRLASEIGHIEKWLVCFGSKAHLAAGKAQEMGLLHPSCRLVKSKHLSPRVINFIDKDIHGEVLEGGGFWNLCRRLEVLAEELYVQFKD
;
A
#
# COMPACT_ATOMS: atom_id res chain seq x y z
N MET A 1 12.44 -19.54 16.95
CA MET A 1 11.56 -19.11 15.85
C MET A 1 10.62 -18.11 16.46
N ASP A 2 11.01 -16.84 16.42
CA ASP A 2 10.23 -15.79 17.06
C ASP A 2 8.94 -15.57 16.28
N LYS A 3 7.84 -15.49 17.03
CA LYS A 3 6.50 -15.21 16.53
C LYS A 3 6.58 -14.00 15.59
N ASN A 4 6.07 -14.13 14.36
CA ASN A 4 5.92 -13.04 13.41
C ASN A 4 5.36 -11.80 14.13
N PHE A 5 6.22 -10.81 14.41
CA PHE A 5 5.85 -9.58 15.08
C PHE A 5 5.03 -8.75 14.09
N SER A 6 3.73 -8.64 14.34
CA SER A 6 2.81 -7.84 13.53
C SER A 6 2.15 -6.81 14.43
N THR A 7 2.02 -5.60 13.93
CA THR A 7 1.28 -4.51 14.53
C THR A 7 0.16 -4.09 13.58
N PRO A 8 -0.82 -3.26 14.00
CA PRO A 8 -1.81 -2.72 13.07
C PRO A 8 -1.19 -2.02 11.85
N TYR A 9 -0.01 -1.41 11.99
CA TYR A 9 0.64 -0.67 10.91
C TYR A 9 1.69 -1.45 10.13
N TYR A 10 2.34 -2.45 10.73
CA TYR A 10 3.52 -3.11 10.16
C TYR A 10 3.44 -4.64 10.25
N GLN A 11 3.81 -5.30 9.17
CA GLN A 11 3.98 -6.75 9.08
C GLN A 11 5.22 -7.04 8.23
N PRO A 12 6.28 -7.66 8.79
CA PRO A 12 7.47 -8.02 8.04
C PRO A 12 7.17 -9.16 7.06
N GLY A 13 7.78 -9.09 5.87
CA GLY A 13 7.78 -10.15 4.86
C GLY A 13 9.12 -10.87 4.77
N ILE A 14 9.15 -11.94 3.98
CA ILE A 14 10.37 -12.66 3.60
C ILE A 14 10.98 -12.11 2.31
N ASP A 15 10.18 -11.44 1.48
CA ASP A 15 10.62 -10.78 0.26
C ASP A 15 11.36 -9.48 0.60
N GLN A 16 12.58 -9.36 0.10
CA GLN A 16 13.44 -8.18 0.31
C GLN A 16 13.45 -7.25 -0.90
N ASP A 17 12.84 -7.64 -2.01
CA ASP A 17 12.82 -6.86 -3.24
C ASP A 17 11.64 -5.88 -3.26
N VAL A 18 10.50 -6.28 -2.70
CA VAL A 18 9.23 -5.54 -2.83
C VAL A 18 8.51 -5.39 -1.50
N ALA A 19 8.05 -4.17 -1.20
CA ALA A 19 7.14 -3.88 -0.09
C ALA A 19 5.92 -3.05 -0.52
N TYR A 20 4.86 -3.14 0.28
CA TYR A 20 3.60 -2.40 0.10
C TYR A 20 3.42 -1.38 1.22
N LEU A 21 3.32 -0.09 0.87
CA LEU A 21 3.18 1.00 1.82
C LEU A 21 1.80 1.66 1.69
N PHE A 22 1.08 1.72 2.81
CA PHE A 22 -0.23 2.36 2.95
C PHE A 22 -0.15 3.65 3.77
N SER A 23 -1.28 4.32 3.96
CA SER A 23 -1.34 5.64 4.62
C SER A 23 -1.32 5.54 6.14
N ALA A 24 -2.34 4.92 6.74
CA ALA A 24 -2.48 4.72 8.17
C ALA A 24 -3.36 3.48 8.43
N PRO A 25 -3.14 2.75 9.55
CA PRO A 25 -4.02 1.66 9.93
C PRO A 25 -5.39 2.17 10.36
N GLY A 26 -6.45 1.43 10.03
CA GLY A 26 -7.82 1.72 10.43
C GLY A 26 -8.35 0.77 11.49
N GLN A 27 -9.67 0.82 11.68
CA GLN A 27 -10.37 0.02 12.67
C GLN A 27 -10.19 -1.50 12.47
N GLU A 28 -10.16 -1.97 11.21
CA GLU A 28 -10.03 -3.41 10.93
C GLU A 28 -8.60 -3.89 11.19
N GLU A 29 -7.60 -3.06 10.91
CA GLU A 29 -6.20 -3.33 11.23
C GLU A 29 -5.98 -3.38 12.75
N GLU A 30 -6.61 -2.47 13.50
CA GLU A 30 -6.58 -2.49 14.97
C GLU A 30 -7.13 -3.81 15.54
N LYS A 31 -8.31 -4.23 15.08
CA LYS A 31 -8.94 -5.49 15.53
C LYS A 31 -8.12 -6.72 15.16
N ALA A 32 -7.50 -6.71 13.99
CA ALA A 32 -6.78 -7.87 13.46
C ALA A 32 -5.31 -7.93 13.89
N GLY A 33 -4.74 -6.83 14.42
CA GLY A 33 -3.33 -6.75 14.80
C GLY A 33 -2.35 -6.81 13.61
N ARG A 34 -2.80 -6.47 12.40
CA ARG A 34 -1.99 -6.51 11.18
C ARG A 34 -2.44 -5.45 10.17
N PRO A 35 -1.55 -4.92 9.31
CA PRO A 35 -1.91 -3.93 8.30
C PRO A 35 -2.78 -4.54 7.21
N ALA A 36 -3.52 -3.67 6.50
CA ALA A 36 -4.41 -4.04 5.40
C ALA A 36 -5.30 -5.26 5.73
N ALA A 37 -5.91 -5.30 6.90
CA ALA A 37 -6.68 -6.47 7.36
C ALA A 37 -8.09 -6.53 6.76
N GLY A 38 -8.66 -5.38 6.39
CA GLY A 38 -10.01 -5.28 5.84
C GLY A 38 -10.07 -5.39 4.30
N LYS A 39 -11.05 -4.69 3.71
CA LYS A 39 -11.26 -4.65 2.26
C LYS A 39 -10.02 -4.20 1.48
N THR A 40 -9.19 -3.31 2.06
CA THR A 40 -7.92 -2.88 1.48
C THR A 40 -6.99 -4.07 1.19
N GLY A 41 -6.86 -5.03 2.11
CA GLY A 41 -6.03 -6.22 1.90
C GLY A 41 -6.59 -7.17 0.86
N MET A 42 -7.92 -7.32 0.81
CA MET A 42 -8.59 -8.07 -0.25
C MET A 42 -8.32 -7.44 -1.63
N HIS A 43 -8.46 -6.12 -1.75
CA HIS A 43 -8.17 -5.40 -2.98
C HIS A 43 -6.71 -5.52 -3.39
N LEU A 44 -5.76 -5.44 -2.43
CA LEU A 44 -4.35 -5.66 -2.67
C LEU A 44 -4.09 -7.04 -3.27
N THR A 45 -4.71 -8.09 -2.69
CA THR A 45 -4.55 -9.48 -3.17
C THR A 45 -5.05 -9.63 -4.61
N ILE A 46 -6.21 -9.06 -4.94
CA ILE A 46 -6.75 -9.08 -6.30
C ILE A 46 -5.85 -8.31 -7.26
N LEU A 47 -5.39 -7.12 -6.88
CA LEU A 47 -4.50 -6.28 -7.68
C LEU A 47 -3.17 -6.99 -7.99
N ILE A 48 -2.52 -7.59 -6.99
CA ILE A 48 -1.29 -8.38 -7.18
C ILE A 48 -1.55 -9.53 -8.15
N THR A 49 -2.69 -10.23 -8.00
CA THR A 49 -3.05 -11.34 -8.89
C THR A 49 -3.16 -10.88 -10.35
N ILE A 50 -3.83 -9.75 -10.61
CA ILE A 50 -3.94 -9.16 -11.94
C ILE A 50 -2.56 -8.78 -12.49
N LEU A 51 -1.73 -8.09 -11.70
CA LEU A 51 -0.39 -7.65 -12.12
C LEU A 51 0.54 -8.83 -12.44
N ARG A 52 0.51 -9.88 -11.62
CA ARG A 52 1.27 -11.12 -11.84
C ARG A 52 0.81 -11.82 -13.12
N TYR A 53 -0.50 -11.91 -13.36
CA TYR A 53 -1.06 -12.48 -14.59
C TYR A 53 -0.62 -11.70 -15.85
N ARG A 54 -0.42 -10.37 -15.72
CA ARG A 54 0.11 -9.51 -16.79
C ARG A 54 1.64 -9.57 -16.96
N GLY A 55 2.32 -10.43 -16.20
CA GLY A 55 3.74 -10.71 -16.35
C GLY A 55 4.64 -10.14 -15.25
N LEU A 56 4.11 -9.38 -14.27
CA LEU A 56 4.89 -8.93 -13.10
C LEU A 56 4.99 -10.04 -12.05
N THR A 57 5.47 -11.21 -12.44
CA THR A 57 5.57 -12.42 -11.60
C THR A 57 6.58 -12.29 -10.46
N PHE A 58 7.41 -11.23 -10.47
CA PHE A 58 8.31 -10.90 -9.36
C PHE A 58 7.58 -10.26 -8.17
N LEU A 59 6.36 -9.72 -8.35
CA LEU A 59 5.64 -9.11 -7.24
C LEU A 59 5.20 -10.19 -6.24
N PRO A 60 5.67 -10.18 -4.99
CA PRO A 60 5.28 -11.15 -3.98
C PRO A 60 3.78 -11.08 -3.69
N PHE A 61 3.19 -12.18 -3.23
CA PHE A 61 1.89 -12.08 -2.58
C PHE A 61 2.01 -11.31 -1.26
N ARG A 62 0.90 -10.77 -0.77
CA ARG A 62 0.86 -9.95 0.45
C ARG A 62 1.54 -10.65 1.64
N GLU A 63 1.36 -11.96 1.78
CA GLU A 63 1.89 -12.76 2.89
C GLU A 63 3.41 -12.93 2.83
N GLN A 64 4.02 -12.70 1.67
CA GLN A 64 5.45 -12.80 1.44
C GLN A 64 6.13 -11.42 1.53
N ALA A 65 5.40 -10.36 1.23
CA ALA A 65 5.91 -8.99 1.21
C ALA A 65 5.87 -8.34 2.59
N THR A 66 6.79 -7.40 2.82
CA THR A 66 6.65 -6.45 3.92
C THR A 66 5.48 -5.50 3.61
N VAL A 67 4.59 -5.32 4.57
CA VAL A 67 3.46 -4.39 4.49
C VAL A 67 3.58 -3.39 5.64
N ASP A 68 3.57 -2.10 5.33
CA ASP A 68 3.70 -1.04 6.32
C ASP A 68 2.69 0.10 6.04
N ASN A 69 2.55 1.02 7.00
CA ASN A 69 1.86 2.29 6.84
C ASN A 69 2.81 3.46 7.10
N ALA A 70 2.59 4.54 6.36
CA ALA A 70 3.34 5.77 6.51
C ALA A 70 3.13 6.44 7.88
N TYR A 71 1.97 6.24 8.52
CA TYR A 71 1.70 6.63 9.90
C TYR A 71 1.39 5.41 10.76
N PRO A 72 2.02 5.24 11.95
CA PRO A 72 1.86 4.03 12.75
C PRO A 72 0.57 4.01 13.58
N ASN A 73 -0.04 5.17 13.86
CA ASN A 73 -1.19 5.23 14.75
C ASN A 73 -2.49 4.92 14.02
N VAL A 74 -3.36 4.18 14.70
CA VAL A 74 -4.71 3.84 14.22
C VAL A 74 -5.56 5.10 14.07
N LEU A 75 -6.13 5.28 12.88
CA LEU A 75 -7.00 6.40 12.53
C LEU A 75 -8.27 5.91 11.84
N TYR A 76 -9.41 6.25 12.41
CA TYR A 76 -10.72 6.07 11.78
C TYR A 76 -11.70 7.12 12.30
N GLU A 77 -12.64 7.52 11.44
CA GLU A 77 -13.52 8.68 11.65
C GLU A 77 -14.15 8.74 13.06
N LYS A 78 -14.67 7.60 13.53
CA LYS A 78 -15.34 7.50 14.84
C LYS A 78 -14.41 7.76 16.05
N MET A 79 -13.11 7.51 15.90
CA MET A 79 -12.12 7.69 16.98
C MET A 79 -11.39 9.02 16.86
N SER A 80 -10.93 9.36 15.66
CA SER A 80 -9.99 10.46 15.43
C SER A 80 -10.53 11.61 14.59
N GLY A 81 -11.74 11.48 14.01
CA GLY A 81 -12.30 12.47 13.07
C GLY A 81 -11.51 12.59 11.76
N ARG A 82 -10.59 11.65 11.50
CA ARG A 82 -9.76 11.58 10.30
C ARG A 82 -9.33 10.14 10.05
N THR A 83 -8.94 9.87 8.81
CA THR A 83 -8.57 8.51 8.33
C THR A 83 -7.11 8.41 7.87
N GLU A 84 -6.36 9.50 7.91
CA GLU A 84 -4.95 9.57 7.52
C GLU A 84 -4.17 10.52 8.44
N GLY A 85 -2.85 10.31 8.54
CA GLY A 85 -1.95 11.23 9.24
C GLY A 85 -1.81 12.57 8.53
N SER A 86 -1.57 13.63 9.29
CA SER A 86 -1.20 14.94 8.70
C SER A 86 0.20 14.87 8.08
N ASP A 87 0.51 15.77 7.15
CA ASP A 87 1.87 15.80 6.54
C ASP A 87 2.95 16.04 7.60
N GLN A 88 2.67 16.84 8.64
CA GLN A 88 3.59 17.08 9.74
C GLN A 88 3.92 15.79 10.51
N GLU A 89 2.91 14.96 10.77
CA GLU A 89 3.10 13.67 11.46
C GLU A 89 3.80 12.64 10.58
N ILE A 90 3.44 12.59 9.29
CA ILE A 90 4.07 11.71 8.31
C ILE A 90 5.56 12.04 8.16
N LEU A 91 5.89 13.34 8.11
CA LEU A 91 7.25 13.83 7.89
C LEU A 91 8.03 14.01 9.20
N ALA A 92 7.45 13.66 10.35
CA ALA A 92 8.12 13.75 11.63
C ALA A 92 9.40 12.90 11.62
N PRO A 93 10.56 13.42 12.07
CA PRO A 93 11.83 12.71 12.00
C PRO A 93 11.82 11.32 12.65
N GLU A 94 11.10 11.16 13.75
CA GLU A 94 10.90 9.88 14.45
C GLU A 94 10.09 8.89 13.61
N ASN A 95 9.07 9.36 12.89
CA ASN A 95 8.27 8.51 12.03
C ASN A 95 9.06 8.06 10.80
N LEU A 96 9.84 8.97 10.19
CA LEU A 96 10.70 8.63 9.06
C LEU A 96 11.81 7.64 9.45
N ARG A 97 12.40 7.77 10.64
CA ARG A 97 13.37 6.80 11.17
C ARG A 97 12.75 5.44 11.44
N ARG A 98 11.54 5.39 12.02
CA ARG A 98 10.77 4.15 12.18
C ARG A 98 10.57 3.47 10.82
N LEU A 99 9.96 4.20 9.88
CA LEU A 99 9.69 3.69 8.53
C LEU A 99 10.98 3.16 7.87
N ALA A 100 12.09 3.90 7.96
CA ALA A 100 13.38 3.46 7.45
C ALA A 100 13.90 2.17 8.12
N SER A 101 13.70 1.99 9.43
CA SER A 101 14.10 0.76 10.10
C SER A 101 13.27 -0.46 9.67
N GLU A 102 12.03 -0.24 9.22
CA GLU A 102 11.08 -1.29 8.86
C GLU A 102 11.10 -1.63 7.36
N ILE A 103 11.36 -0.67 6.48
CA ILE A 103 11.36 -0.87 5.01
C ILE A 103 12.64 -0.40 4.31
N GLY A 104 13.62 0.15 5.02
CA GLY A 104 14.85 0.67 4.41
C GLY A 104 15.72 -0.39 3.74
N HIS A 105 15.53 -1.66 4.09
CA HIS A 105 16.20 -2.81 3.49
C HIS A 105 15.62 -3.24 2.13
N ILE A 106 14.46 -2.71 1.72
CA ILE A 106 13.78 -3.14 0.49
C ILE A 106 14.57 -2.69 -0.74
N GLU A 107 14.99 -3.62 -1.57
CA GLU A 107 16.03 -3.39 -2.57
C GLU A 107 15.52 -2.76 -3.86
N LYS A 108 14.34 -3.17 -4.37
CA LYS A 108 13.91 -2.85 -5.74
C LYS A 108 12.68 -1.94 -5.80
N TRP A 109 11.60 -2.29 -5.12
CA TRP A 109 10.32 -1.60 -5.31
C TRP A 109 9.57 -1.35 -4.00
N LEU A 110 9.18 -0.09 -3.80
CA LEU A 110 8.23 0.28 -2.76
C LEU A 110 6.95 0.79 -3.40
N VAL A 111 5.89 -0.02 -3.30
CA VAL A 111 4.58 0.27 -3.90
C VAL A 111 3.74 1.08 -2.93
N CYS A 112 3.55 2.36 -3.23
CA CYS A 112 2.87 3.33 -2.38
C CYS A 112 1.41 3.49 -2.79
N PHE A 113 0.48 3.17 -1.88
CA PHE A 113 -0.96 3.32 -2.08
C PHE A 113 -1.47 4.60 -1.41
N GLY A 114 -1.68 5.64 -2.22
CA GLY A 114 -2.12 6.95 -1.77
C GLY A 114 -0.99 8.00 -1.65
N SER A 115 -1.37 9.26 -1.47
CA SER A 115 -0.43 10.38 -1.44
C SER A 115 0.45 10.38 -0.19
N LYS A 116 -0.09 10.01 0.97
CA LYS A 116 0.66 9.97 2.25
C LYS A 116 1.75 8.90 2.25
N ALA A 117 1.44 7.71 1.74
CA ALA A 117 2.42 6.65 1.52
C ALA A 117 3.60 7.15 0.67
N HIS A 118 3.28 7.72 -0.49
CA HIS A 118 4.28 8.25 -1.40
C HIS A 118 5.08 9.44 -0.82
N LEU A 119 4.43 10.30 -0.03
CA LEU A 119 5.08 11.43 0.65
C LEU A 119 6.14 10.94 1.65
N ALA A 120 5.79 9.96 2.49
CA ALA A 120 6.70 9.40 3.48
C ALA A 120 7.89 8.70 2.82
N ALA A 121 7.61 7.84 1.83
CA ALA A 121 8.62 7.12 1.07
C ALA A 121 9.56 8.07 0.32
N GLY A 122 9.00 9.07 -0.38
CA GLY A 122 9.78 10.08 -1.07
C GLY A 122 10.71 10.84 -0.13
N LYS A 123 10.21 11.25 1.05
CA LYS A 123 11.04 11.93 2.03
C LYS A 123 12.14 11.04 2.60
N ALA A 124 11.82 9.78 2.90
CA ALA A 124 12.82 8.82 3.35
C ALA A 124 13.91 8.59 2.28
N GLN A 125 13.52 8.51 0.99
CA GLN A 125 14.45 8.38 -0.12
C GLN A 125 15.36 9.62 -0.26
N GLU A 126 14.80 10.84 -0.21
CA GLU A 126 15.56 12.10 -0.24
C GLU A 126 16.60 12.18 0.89
N MET A 127 16.29 11.61 2.06
CA MET A 127 17.17 11.58 3.22
C MET A 127 18.21 10.46 3.18
N GLY A 128 18.22 9.63 2.12
CA GLY A 128 19.12 8.47 2.01
C GLY A 128 18.80 7.36 3.01
N LEU A 129 17.55 7.28 3.47
CA LEU A 129 17.10 6.29 4.46
C LEU A 129 16.56 5.00 3.83
N LEU A 130 16.30 5.00 2.53
CA LEU A 130 15.90 3.81 1.77
C LEU A 130 17.09 3.26 0.98
N HIS A 131 17.04 1.98 0.63
CA HIS A 131 18.04 1.36 -0.22
C HIS A 131 18.23 2.18 -1.53
N PRO A 132 19.47 2.47 -1.97
CA PRO A 132 19.72 3.35 -3.12
C PRO A 132 19.10 2.89 -4.43
N SER A 133 18.90 1.57 -4.59
CA SER A 133 18.27 0.98 -5.77
C SER A 133 16.75 0.88 -5.69
N CYS A 134 16.16 1.20 -4.53
CA CYS A 134 14.72 1.08 -4.31
C CYS A 134 13.99 2.19 -5.05
N ARG A 135 13.07 1.78 -5.94
CA ARG A 135 12.25 2.66 -6.76
C ARG A 135 10.85 2.77 -6.15
N LEU A 136 10.32 3.99 -6.15
CA LEU A 136 8.98 4.26 -5.66
C LEU A 136 7.99 4.18 -6.82
N VAL A 137 6.93 3.39 -6.65
CA VAL A 137 5.78 3.41 -7.57
C VAL A 137 4.54 3.84 -6.81
N LYS A 138 3.65 4.56 -7.47
CA LYS A 138 2.47 5.17 -6.84
C LYS A 138 1.20 4.66 -7.47
N SER A 139 0.25 4.27 -6.62
CA SER A 139 -1.13 4.00 -7.04
C SER A 139 -2.12 4.79 -6.18
N LYS A 140 -3.36 4.83 -6.62
CA LYS A 140 -4.48 5.32 -5.81
C LYS A 140 -4.63 4.44 -4.56
N HIS A 141 -5.18 5.00 -3.49
CA HIS A 141 -5.42 4.24 -2.27
C HIS A 141 -6.42 3.11 -2.55
N LEU A 142 -6.18 1.90 -2.01
CA LEU A 142 -7.05 0.73 -2.24
C LEU A 142 -8.28 0.69 -1.34
N SER A 143 -8.71 1.83 -0.78
CA SER A 143 -9.90 1.85 0.07
C SER A 143 -11.15 1.71 -0.81
N PRO A 144 -12.24 1.09 -0.31
CA PRO A 144 -13.49 1.01 -1.06
C PRO A 144 -13.98 2.37 -1.54
N ARG A 145 -13.77 3.43 -0.74
CA ARG A 145 -14.12 4.81 -1.10
C ARG A 145 -13.45 5.21 -2.41
N VAL A 146 -12.13 5.05 -2.52
CA VAL A 146 -11.36 5.47 -3.70
C VAL A 146 -11.61 4.56 -4.89
N ILE A 147 -11.65 3.25 -4.68
CA ILE A 147 -11.88 2.27 -5.75
C ILE A 147 -13.24 2.50 -6.40
N ASN A 148 -14.29 2.76 -5.62
CA ASN A 148 -15.63 2.99 -6.15
C ASN A 148 -15.79 4.32 -6.91
N PHE A 149 -14.81 5.23 -6.86
CA PHE A 149 -14.80 6.46 -7.67
C PHE A 149 -14.20 6.28 -9.06
N ILE A 150 -13.56 5.15 -9.35
CA ILE A 150 -13.24 4.78 -10.73
C ILE A 150 -14.60 4.53 -11.38
N ASP A 151 -14.98 5.22 -12.45
CA ASP A 151 -16.32 5.14 -13.05
C ASP A 151 -16.33 4.37 -14.38
N LYS A 152 -15.14 4.17 -14.97
CA LYS A 152 -14.94 3.45 -16.23
C LYS A 152 -13.87 2.39 -16.10
N ASP A 153 -13.95 1.35 -16.92
CA ASP A 153 -12.92 0.32 -17.03
C ASP A 153 -11.82 0.70 -18.04
N ILE A 154 -10.90 -0.24 -18.30
CA ILE A 154 -9.79 -0.06 -19.26
C ILE A 154 -10.25 0.10 -20.72
N HIS A 155 -11.50 -0.25 -21.04
CA HIS A 155 -12.10 -0.07 -22.37
C HIS A 155 -12.98 1.18 -22.47
N GLY A 156 -13.10 1.93 -21.38
CA GLY A 156 -13.95 3.13 -21.30
C GLY A 156 -15.43 2.83 -21.02
N GLU A 157 -15.79 1.59 -20.73
CA GLU A 157 -17.16 1.21 -20.38
C GLU A 157 -17.50 1.66 -18.96
N VAL A 158 -18.70 2.22 -18.78
CA VAL A 158 -19.18 2.69 -17.48
C VAL A 158 -19.41 1.50 -16.56
N LEU A 159 -18.88 1.60 -15.35
CA LEU A 159 -18.95 0.56 -14.34
C LEU A 159 -19.97 0.94 -13.28
N GLU A 160 -20.99 0.11 -13.12
CA GLU A 160 -22.03 0.29 -12.11
C GLU A 160 -21.52 0.10 -10.67
N GLY A 161 -22.32 0.56 -9.71
CA GLY A 161 -22.01 0.43 -8.29
C GLY A 161 -22.10 -1.02 -7.80
N GLY A 162 -21.06 -1.47 -7.09
CA GLY A 162 -21.04 -2.79 -6.46
C GLY A 162 -20.77 -3.95 -7.43
N GLY A 163 -20.70 -5.17 -6.87
CA GLY A 163 -20.40 -6.39 -7.61
C GLY A 163 -18.91 -6.72 -7.66
N PHE A 164 -18.59 -8.02 -7.53
CA PHE A 164 -17.23 -8.52 -7.56
C PHE A 164 -16.54 -8.25 -8.92
N TRP A 165 -17.25 -8.48 -10.03
CA TRP A 165 -16.68 -8.26 -11.36
C TRP A 165 -16.36 -6.80 -11.65
N ASN A 166 -17.20 -5.86 -11.19
CA ASN A 166 -16.91 -4.43 -11.30
C ASN A 166 -15.72 -4.04 -10.42
N LEU A 167 -15.57 -4.63 -9.23
CA LEU A 167 -14.37 -4.45 -8.42
C LEU A 167 -13.11 -4.92 -9.17
N CYS A 168 -13.14 -6.09 -9.80
CA CYS A 168 -12.02 -6.59 -10.62
C CYS A 168 -11.69 -5.61 -11.74
N ARG A 169 -12.69 -5.14 -12.52
CA ARG A 169 -12.48 -4.16 -13.61
C ARG A 169 -11.91 -2.82 -13.10
N ARG A 170 -12.34 -2.36 -11.92
CA ARG A 170 -11.75 -1.17 -11.25
C ARG A 170 -10.28 -1.37 -10.90
N LEU A 171 -9.95 -2.56 -10.39
CA LEU A 171 -8.57 -2.90 -10.05
C LEU A 171 -7.71 -3.15 -11.29
N GLU A 172 -8.29 -3.56 -12.42
CA GLU A 172 -7.59 -3.64 -13.71
C GLU A 172 -7.15 -2.25 -14.21
N VAL A 173 -7.95 -1.21 -13.98
CA VAL A 173 -7.55 0.18 -14.28
C VAL A 173 -6.31 0.56 -13.47
N LEU A 174 -6.32 0.30 -12.15
CA LEU A 174 -5.14 0.56 -11.31
C LEU A 174 -3.95 -0.33 -11.68
N ALA A 175 -4.20 -1.56 -12.13
CA ALA A 175 -3.16 -2.46 -12.58
C ALA A 175 -2.50 -1.92 -13.85
N GLU A 176 -3.25 -1.35 -14.79
CA GLU A 176 -2.70 -0.70 -15.99
C GLU A 176 -1.79 0.48 -15.61
N GLU A 177 -2.28 1.37 -14.74
CA GLU A 177 -1.52 2.52 -14.24
C GLU A 177 -0.20 2.10 -13.54
N LEU A 178 -0.24 1.03 -12.75
CA LEU A 178 0.96 0.50 -12.07
C LEU A 178 1.89 -0.23 -13.02
N TYR A 179 1.37 -1.00 -13.96
CA TYR A 179 2.16 -1.83 -14.86
C TYR A 179 3.11 -0.99 -15.73
N VAL A 180 2.67 0.20 -16.15
CA VAL A 180 3.53 1.16 -16.86
C VAL A 180 4.71 1.61 -15.99
N GLN A 181 4.46 1.95 -14.73
CA GLN A 181 5.49 2.45 -13.80
C GLN A 181 6.58 1.42 -13.46
N PHE A 182 6.29 0.12 -13.58
CA PHE A 182 7.28 -0.95 -13.38
C PHE A 182 8.19 -1.16 -14.59
N LYS A 183 7.84 -0.64 -15.77
CA LYS A 183 8.61 -0.80 -17.02
C LYS A 183 9.53 0.38 -17.32
N ASP A 184 9.13 1.58 -16.89
CA ASP A 184 10.02 2.75 -16.82
C ASP A 184 11.10 2.50 -15.78
#